data_AF-L5M1Y2-F1
#
_entry.id   AF-L5M1Y2-F1
#
_cell.length_a   1.000
_cell.length_b   1.000
_cell.length_c   1.000
_cell.angle_alpha   90.00
_cell.angle_beta   90.00
_cell.angle_gamma   90.00
#
_symmetry.space_group_name_H-M   'P 1'
#
loop_
_entity.id
_entity.type
_entity.pdbx_description
1 polymer ?
#
loop_
_entity_poly.entity_id
_entity_poly.type
_entity_poly.pdbx_seq_one_letter_code
_entity_poly.pdbx_strand_id
1 'polypeptide(L)'
;MVKVRVNGFGRIGRLVTRAAFNSGKVDIVAINDPFTDLNYMVYMSQYDSTHRKFKGTVKAENGKLVINGKSISIFQERDPANIKWGDASAEYVVESTGVFTTMEKAGAHLKGGAKRKTVDGPSGKLWRDGRGAAQNIIPASTGTAKVVGKVIPELNGKLTGMAFHVPTPNVSVVDLICRLEKAAKYDDIKKVVKQASEGHLKGTLGYTEDQVVS
;
A
#
# COMPACT_ATOMS: atom_id res chain seq x y z
N MET A 1 16.76 -12.88 3.92
CA MET A 1 15.56 -12.04 4.12
C MET A 1 15.50 -11.06 2.96
N VAL A 2 14.33 -10.84 2.35
CA VAL A 2 14.22 -9.95 1.19
C VAL A 2 14.50 -8.52 1.64
N LYS A 3 15.48 -7.87 1.00
CA LYS A 3 15.86 -6.49 1.29
C LYS A 3 15.06 -5.53 0.42
N VAL A 4 14.34 -4.63 1.06
CA VAL A 4 13.41 -3.69 0.43
C VAL A 4 13.80 -2.25 0.75
N ARG A 5 13.66 -1.40 -0.25
CA ARG A 5 13.80 0.06 -0.15
C ARG A 5 12.42 0.68 -0.36
N VAL A 6 12.17 1.82 0.28
CA VAL A 6 10.89 2.55 0.15
C VAL A 6 11.14 3.92 -0.44
N ASN A 7 10.47 4.25 -1.55
CA ASN A 7 10.43 5.60 -2.10
C ASN A 7 9.07 6.24 -1.76
N GLY A 8 9.10 7.38 -1.07
CA GLY A 8 7.93 8.05 -0.51
C GLY A 8 7.54 7.51 0.85
N PHE A 9 7.72 8.31 1.91
CA PHE A 9 7.45 7.94 3.30
C PHE A 9 6.08 8.47 3.79
N GLY A 10 5.11 8.42 2.88
CA GLY A 10 3.71 8.73 3.13
C GLY A 10 2.97 7.61 3.87
N ARG A 11 1.63 7.60 3.78
CA ARG A 11 0.78 6.59 4.45
C ARG A 11 1.22 5.16 4.13
N ILE A 12 1.39 4.83 2.85
CA ILE A 12 1.73 3.48 2.41
C ILE A 12 3.18 3.13 2.78
N GLY A 13 4.15 3.99 2.46
CA GLY A 13 5.56 3.74 2.81
C GLY A 13 5.79 3.49 4.31
N ARG A 14 5.12 4.25 5.19
CA ARG A 14 5.18 4.02 6.64
C ARG A 14 4.54 2.71 7.07
N LEU A 15 3.36 2.37 6.52
CA LEU A 15 2.67 1.13 6.89
C LEU A 15 3.38 -0.12 6.35
N VAL A 16 3.96 -0.06 5.15
CA VAL A 16 4.84 -1.11 4.62
C VAL A 16 6.03 -1.31 5.55
N THR A 17 6.67 -0.22 5.98
CA THR A 17 7.78 -0.28 6.94
C THR A 17 7.34 -0.91 8.26
N ARG A 18 6.21 -0.45 8.82
CA ARG A 18 5.64 -0.99 10.06
C ARG A 18 5.30 -2.48 9.95
N ALA A 19 4.70 -2.91 8.84
CA ALA A 19 4.37 -4.31 8.58
C ALA A 19 5.62 -5.20 8.42
N ALA A 20 6.67 -4.69 7.77
CA ALA A 20 7.95 -5.39 7.67
C ALA A 20 8.55 -5.66 9.06
N PHE A 21 8.58 -4.66 9.94
CA PHE A 21 9.08 -4.81 11.30
C PHE A 21 8.20 -5.71 12.19
N ASN A 22 6.88 -5.63 12.06
CA ASN A 22 5.97 -6.48 12.83
C ASN A 22 5.99 -7.95 12.39
N SER A 23 6.19 -8.20 11.09
CA SER A 23 6.20 -9.57 10.55
C SER A 23 7.57 -10.25 10.65
N GLY A 24 8.66 -9.47 10.63
CA GLY A 24 10.03 -9.99 10.58
C GLY A 24 10.39 -10.69 9.26
N LYS A 25 9.52 -10.64 8.24
CA LYS A 25 9.69 -11.36 6.96
C LYS A 25 10.46 -10.57 5.91
N VAL A 26 10.50 -9.24 6.06
CA VAL A 26 11.07 -8.30 5.10
C VAL A 26 12.02 -7.36 5.83
N ASP A 27 13.16 -7.06 5.21
CA ASP A 27 14.17 -6.18 5.78
C ASP A 27 14.14 -4.82 5.06
N ILE A 28 13.73 -3.77 5.77
CA ILE A 28 13.75 -2.40 5.25
C ILE A 28 15.15 -1.85 5.46
N VAL A 29 15.86 -1.57 4.36
CA VAL A 29 17.27 -1.18 4.40
C VAL A 29 17.49 0.30 4.07
N ALA A 30 16.58 0.92 3.34
CA ALA A 30 16.64 2.34 3.03
C ALA A 30 15.28 2.94 2.71
N ILE A 31 15.15 4.24 2.95
CA ILE A 31 13.96 5.04 2.70
C ILE A 31 14.37 6.35 2.03
N ASN A 32 13.65 6.74 0.99
CA ASN A 32 13.81 8.04 0.34
C ASN A 32 12.54 8.88 0.51
N ASP A 33 12.68 10.10 1.03
CA ASP A 33 11.62 11.10 1.00
C ASP A 33 12.22 12.52 1.01
N PRO A 34 12.09 13.31 -0.07
CA PRO A 34 12.71 14.63 -0.17
C PRO A 34 12.02 15.72 0.65
N PHE A 35 10.91 15.41 1.33
CA PHE A 35 10.10 16.39 2.06
C PHE A 35 10.08 16.14 3.58
N THR A 36 10.70 15.06 4.03
CA THR A 36 10.68 14.63 5.43
C THR A 36 12.11 14.47 5.93
N ASP A 37 12.52 15.26 6.92
CA ASP A 37 13.82 15.07 7.57
C ASP A 37 13.81 13.88 8.55
N LEU A 38 14.99 13.44 8.98
CA LEU A 38 15.16 12.26 9.83
C LEU A 38 14.41 12.36 11.17
N ASN A 39 14.43 13.53 11.82
CA ASN A 39 13.73 13.70 13.11
C ASN A 39 12.22 13.62 12.90
N TYR A 40 11.73 14.18 11.79
CA TYR A 40 10.33 14.07 11.45
C TYR A 40 9.93 12.64 11.04
N MET A 41 10.80 11.90 10.35
CA MET A 41 10.60 10.47 10.08
C MET A 41 10.48 9.65 11.37
N VAL A 42 11.28 9.93 12.40
CA VAL A 42 11.17 9.29 13.72
C VAL A 42 9.79 9.55 14.32
N TYR A 43 9.35 10.81 14.34
CA TYR A 43 8.02 11.19 14.84
C TYR A 43 6.89 10.47 14.09
N MET A 44 6.89 10.53 12.76
CA MET A 44 5.85 9.93 11.91
C MET A 44 5.84 8.40 11.98
N SER A 45 6.97 7.78 12.30
CA SER A 45 7.07 6.33 12.55
C SER A 45 6.55 5.95 13.93
N GLN A 46 6.74 6.82 14.92
CA GLN A 46 6.34 6.56 16.30
C GLN A 46 4.84 6.79 16.51
N TYR A 47 4.25 7.79 15.87
CA TYR A 47 2.86 8.20 16.07
C TYR A 47 2.06 8.14 14.76
N ASP A 48 0.94 7.41 14.79
CA ASP A 48 0.00 7.31 13.67
C ASP A 48 -1.43 7.47 14.19
N SER A 49 -2.19 8.40 13.61
CA SER A 49 -3.55 8.71 14.07
C SER A 49 -4.53 7.55 13.85
N THR A 50 -4.27 6.69 12.86
CA THR A 50 -5.12 5.56 12.51
C THR A 50 -4.69 4.29 13.23
N HIS A 51 -3.39 3.99 13.19
CA HIS A 51 -2.82 2.73 13.67
C HIS A 51 -2.15 2.83 15.04
N ARG A 52 -2.31 3.97 15.72
CA ARG A 52 -1.77 4.28 17.05
C ARG A 52 -0.24 4.25 17.10
N LYS A 53 0.28 4.48 18.30
CA LYS A 53 1.73 4.46 18.58
C LYS A 53 2.37 3.16 18.12
N PHE A 54 3.57 3.24 17.56
CA PHE A 54 4.38 2.05 17.30
C PHE A 54 4.85 1.43 18.62
N LYS A 55 4.73 0.10 18.75
CA LYS A 55 5.05 -0.61 20.00
C LYS A 55 6.55 -0.80 20.22
N GLY A 56 7.34 -0.72 19.16
CA GLY A 56 8.80 -0.84 19.21
C GLY A 56 9.52 0.47 19.48
N THR A 57 10.84 0.45 19.41
CA THR A 57 11.68 1.64 19.56
C THR A 57 11.95 2.26 18.20
N VAL A 58 11.95 3.59 18.15
CA VAL A 58 12.31 4.38 16.97
C VAL A 58 13.19 5.53 17.44
N LYS A 59 14.36 5.71 16.83
CA LYS A 59 15.28 6.83 17.11
C LYS A 59 16.06 7.23 15.87
N ALA A 60 16.62 8.43 15.91
CA ALA A 60 17.66 8.87 14.99
C ALA A 60 19.03 8.55 15.62
N GLU A 61 19.94 7.95 14.84
CA GLU A 61 21.30 7.66 15.31
C GLU A 61 22.24 7.67 14.10
N ASN A 62 23.35 8.41 14.18
CA ASN A 62 24.37 8.51 13.14
C ASN A 62 23.81 8.83 11.73
N GLY A 63 22.84 9.75 11.66
CA GLY A 63 22.18 10.14 10.39
C GLY A 63 21.26 9.06 9.79
N LYS A 64 20.94 8.00 10.55
CA LYS A 64 20.06 6.91 10.13
C LYS A 64 18.81 6.83 11.01
N LEU A 65 17.75 6.28 10.43
CA LEU A 65 16.56 5.89 11.17
C LEU A 65 16.81 4.51 11.79
N VAL A 66 16.67 4.38 13.10
CA VAL A 66 16.86 3.11 13.80
C VAL A 66 15.54 2.64 14.39
N ILE A 67 15.05 1.49 13.93
CA ILE A 67 13.80 0.86 14.41
C ILE A 67 14.15 -0.48 15.02
N ASN A 68 13.78 -0.71 16.28
CA ASN A 68 14.11 -1.94 17.03
C ASN A 68 15.59 -2.34 16.91
N GLY A 69 16.49 -1.35 16.95
CA GLY A 69 17.94 -1.54 16.81
C GLY A 69 18.45 -1.74 15.38
N LYS A 70 17.58 -1.83 14.36
CA LYS A 70 17.99 -1.93 12.95
C LYS A 70 18.14 -0.56 12.32
N SER A 71 19.32 -0.28 11.76
CA SER A 71 19.63 0.98 11.07
C SER A 71 19.18 0.98 9.61
N ILE A 72 18.49 2.05 9.21
CA ILE A 72 17.91 2.26 7.89
C ILE A 72 18.54 3.52 7.30
N SER A 73 19.09 3.41 6.09
CA SER A 73 19.67 4.56 5.38
C SER A 73 18.57 5.50 4.88
N ILE A 74 18.76 6.80 5.08
CA ILE A 74 17.81 7.82 4.62
C ILE A 74 18.39 8.58 3.43
N PHE A 75 17.55 8.80 2.42
CA PHE A 75 17.83 9.64 1.26
C PHE A 75 16.73 10.71 1.13
N GLN A 76 17.05 11.83 0.49
CA GLN A 76 16.13 12.96 0.31
C GLN A 76 16.18 13.48 -1.14
N GLU A 77 16.20 12.56 -2.10
CA GLU A 77 16.28 12.88 -3.52
C GLU A 77 14.88 13.01 -4.12
N ARG A 78 14.69 14.05 -4.95
CA ARG A 78 13.46 14.26 -5.72
C ARG A 78 13.42 13.43 -7.00
N ASP A 79 14.57 13.28 -7.64
CA ASP A 79 14.71 12.46 -8.83
C ASP A 79 15.05 11.02 -8.41
N PRO A 80 14.18 10.03 -8.72
CA PRO A 80 14.44 8.63 -8.41
C PRO A 80 15.73 8.06 -9.00
N ALA A 81 16.24 8.65 -10.08
CA ALA A 81 17.49 8.24 -10.72
C ALA A 81 18.73 8.60 -9.88
N ASN A 82 18.64 9.64 -9.05
CA ASN A 82 19.75 10.11 -8.22
C ASN A 82 19.85 9.36 -6.89
N ILE A 83 18.82 8.60 -6.52
CA ILE A 83 18.84 7.82 -5.29
C ILE A 83 19.90 6.73 -5.43
N LYS A 84 20.95 6.81 -4.61
CA LYS A 84 22.06 5.85 -4.58
C LYS A 84 21.67 4.57 -3.87
N TRP A 85 20.70 3.88 -4.46
CA TRP A 85 20.18 2.66 -3.88
C TRP A 85 21.26 1.58 -3.76
N GLY A 86 22.22 1.51 -4.69
CA GLY A 86 23.36 0.60 -4.67
C GLY A 86 24.05 0.49 -3.31
N ASP A 87 24.21 1.62 -2.61
CA ASP A 87 24.85 1.71 -1.29
C ASP A 87 24.09 0.93 -0.20
N ALA A 88 22.80 0.66 -0.43
CA ALA A 88 21.92 -0.04 0.51
C ALA A 88 21.68 -1.53 0.18
N SER A 89 22.37 -2.15 -0.78
CA SER A 89 22.32 -3.60 -1.06
C SER A 89 20.92 -4.25 -1.04
N ALA A 90 19.94 -3.70 -1.76
CA ALA A 90 18.56 -4.20 -1.80
C ALA A 90 18.11 -4.66 -3.19
N GLU A 91 17.05 -5.46 -3.17
CA GLU A 91 16.54 -6.17 -4.35
C GLU A 91 15.27 -5.52 -4.90
N TYR A 92 14.40 -5.01 -4.03
CA TYR A 92 13.10 -4.44 -4.42
C TYR A 92 12.97 -2.99 -3.94
N VAL A 93 12.29 -2.18 -4.75
CA VAL A 93 11.86 -0.83 -4.38
C VAL A 93 10.33 -0.78 -4.35
N VAL A 94 9.80 -0.39 -3.20
CA VAL A 94 8.41 0.03 -3.03
C VAL A 94 8.31 1.48 -3.44
N GLU A 95 7.71 1.73 -4.61
CA GLU A 95 7.42 3.06 -5.12
C GLU A 95 6.04 3.48 -4.64
N SER A 96 6.01 4.27 -3.56
CA SER A 96 4.80 4.75 -2.87
C SER A 96 4.69 6.28 -2.80
N THR A 97 5.31 6.99 -3.75
CA THR A 97 5.17 8.45 -3.87
C THR A 97 3.84 8.86 -4.50
N GLY A 98 3.23 7.98 -5.29
CA GLY A 98 2.05 8.27 -6.12
C GLY A 98 2.35 9.09 -7.38
N VAL A 99 3.63 9.41 -7.66
CA VAL A 99 4.05 10.24 -8.81
C VAL A 99 4.67 9.40 -9.93
N PHE A 100 5.43 8.35 -9.59
CA PHE A 100 6.14 7.49 -10.54
C PHE A 100 5.36 6.21 -10.86
N THR A 101 4.15 6.38 -11.37
CA THR A 101 3.14 5.30 -11.45
C THR A 101 3.14 4.50 -12.77
N THR A 102 4.07 4.82 -13.69
CA THR A 102 4.25 4.09 -14.95
C THR A 102 5.53 3.26 -14.93
N MET A 103 5.61 2.22 -15.76
CA MET A 103 6.83 1.37 -15.86
C MET A 103 8.07 2.17 -16.23
N GLU A 104 7.89 3.17 -17.10
CA GLU A 104 8.92 4.09 -17.55
C GLU A 104 9.41 4.98 -16.39
N LYS A 105 8.49 5.64 -15.68
CA LYS A 105 8.81 6.54 -14.56
C LYS A 105 9.47 5.77 -13.41
N ALA A 106 8.89 4.64 -13.00
CA ALA A 106 9.51 3.76 -12.01
C ALA A 106 10.84 3.14 -12.52
N GLY A 107 11.06 3.16 -13.85
CA GLY A 107 12.34 2.91 -14.56
C GLY A 107 13.52 3.63 -13.98
N ALA A 108 13.34 4.87 -13.53
CA ALA A 108 14.42 5.69 -13.01
C ALA A 108 15.16 5.02 -11.83
N HIS A 109 14.49 4.22 -11.00
CA HIS A 109 15.14 3.48 -9.90
C HIS A 109 16.21 2.48 -10.34
N LEU A 110 16.11 1.94 -11.56
CA LEU A 110 17.10 1.00 -12.08
C LEU A 110 18.45 1.69 -12.28
N LYS A 111 18.45 2.99 -12.64
CA LYS A 111 19.68 3.79 -12.75
C LYS A 111 20.39 3.95 -11.39
N GLY A 112 19.61 4.02 -10.31
CA GLY A 112 20.11 4.04 -8.94
C GLY A 112 20.56 2.67 -8.39
N GLY A 113 20.43 1.58 -9.17
CA GLY A 113 20.82 0.22 -8.75
C GLY A 113 19.69 -0.59 -8.10
N ALA A 114 18.42 -0.33 -8.41
CA ALA A 114 17.32 -1.24 -8.08
C ALA A 114 17.27 -2.44 -9.03
N LYS A 115 16.91 -3.64 -8.52
CA LYS A 115 16.72 -4.83 -9.37
C LYS A 115 15.27 -4.99 -9.84
N ARG A 116 14.29 -4.67 -8.99
CA ARG A 116 12.84 -4.82 -9.29
C ARG A 116 12.03 -3.67 -8.67
N LYS A 117 10.86 -3.37 -9.26
CA LYS A 117 9.97 -2.26 -8.89
C LYS A 117 8.61 -2.78 -8.48
N THR A 118 8.01 -2.22 -7.44
CA THR A 118 6.58 -2.37 -7.13
C THR A 118 5.97 -0.99 -7.08
N VAL A 119 4.98 -0.74 -7.95
CA VAL A 119 4.35 0.58 -8.12
C VAL A 119 3.04 0.61 -7.35
N ASP A 120 2.90 1.57 -6.45
CA ASP A 120 1.66 1.85 -5.75
C ASP A 120 0.85 2.93 -6.49
N GLY A 121 -0.30 2.51 -7.03
CA GLY A 121 -1.48 3.27 -7.47
C GLY A 121 -1.34 4.58 -8.28
N PRO A 122 -2.08 4.76 -9.40
CA PRO A 122 -2.23 6.08 -10.04
C PRO A 122 -3.15 7.02 -9.24
N SER A 123 -2.80 8.31 -9.15
CA SER A 123 -3.69 9.37 -8.64
C SER A 123 -3.83 10.49 -9.68
N GLY A 124 -5.06 10.78 -10.12
CA GLY A 124 -5.38 11.87 -11.05
C GLY A 124 -5.73 13.17 -10.33
N LYS A 125 -5.77 14.29 -11.06
CA LYS A 125 -6.37 15.55 -10.58
C LYS A 125 -7.81 15.64 -11.08
N LEU A 126 -8.78 15.29 -10.24
CA LEU A 126 -10.21 15.35 -10.59
C LEU A 126 -10.92 16.45 -9.78
N TRP A 127 -11.89 17.12 -10.40
CA TRP A 127 -12.57 18.28 -9.77
C TRP A 127 -13.29 17.92 -8.47
N ARG A 128 -13.85 16.71 -8.37
CA ARG A 128 -14.62 16.27 -7.21
C ARG A 128 -13.73 15.99 -6.00
N ASP A 129 -12.49 15.57 -6.23
CA ASP A 129 -11.55 15.16 -5.16
C ASP A 129 -11.03 16.35 -4.35
N GLY A 130 -11.18 17.58 -4.87
CA GLY A 130 -10.79 18.81 -4.18
C GLY A 130 -11.81 19.32 -3.15
N ARG A 131 -12.96 18.63 -2.99
CA ARG A 131 -14.00 19.02 -2.02
C ARG A 131 -13.61 18.56 -0.60
N GLY A 132 -14.21 19.17 0.43
CA GLY A 132 -13.90 18.85 1.82
C GLY A 132 -14.15 17.38 2.15
N ALA A 133 -13.08 16.58 2.29
CA ALA A 133 -13.14 15.12 2.40
C ALA A 133 -13.94 14.62 3.61
N ALA A 134 -13.86 15.33 4.74
CA ALA A 134 -14.58 14.97 5.97
C ALA A 134 -16.07 15.40 5.97
N GLN A 135 -16.54 16.04 4.89
CA GLN A 135 -17.86 16.67 4.85
C GLN A 135 -18.71 16.23 3.65
N ASN A 136 -18.16 15.39 2.75
CA ASN A 136 -18.81 15.04 1.51
C ASN A 136 -18.76 13.54 1.24
N ILE A 137 -19.77 13.05 0.54
CA ILE A 137 -19.69 11.83 -0.24
C ILE A 137 -19.23 12.24 -1.64
N ILE A 138 -18.06 11.77 -2.06
CA ILE A 138 -17.39 12.20 -3.29
C ILE A 138 -17.37 11.03 -4.27
N PRO A 139 -18.17 11.04 -5.34
CA PRO A 139 -18.12 10.00 -6.35
C PRO A 139 -16.82 10.12 -7.17
N ALA A 140 -16.12 9.01 -7.34
CA ALA A 140 -14.88 8.89 -8.08
C ALA A 140 -14.95 7.72 -9.08
N SER A 141 -14.25 7.85 -10.20
CA SER A 141 -14.05 6.73 -11.11
C SER A 141 -12.93 5.82 -10.57
N THR A 142 -13.04 4.52 -10.82
CA THR A 142 -11.99 3.57 -10.44
C THR A 142 -11.70 2.58 -11.57
N GLY A 143 -10.43 2.28 -11.78
CA GLY A 143 -9.97 1.24 -12.70
C GLY A 143 -9.94 -0.16 -12.07
N THR A 144 -10.15 -0.29 -10.76
CA THR A 144 -9.91 -1.54 -10.02
C THR A 144 -10.70 -2.72 -10.58
N ALA A 145 -12.00 -2.55 -10.84
CA ALA A 145 -12.83 -3.60 -11.41
C ALA A 145 -12.34 -4.08 -12.79
N LYS A 146 -11.79 -3.15 -13.61
CA LYS A 146 -11.19 -3.50 -14.90
C LYS A 146 -9.85 -4.22 -14.74
N VAL A 147 -9.09 -3.93 -13.68
CA VAL A 147 -7.83 -4.62 -13.36
C VAL A 147 -8.07 -6.08 -12.97
N VAL A 148 -9.21 -6.41 -12.35
CA VAL A 148 -9.58 -7.82 -12.09
C VAL A 148 -9.54 -8.64 -13.37
N GLY A 149 -10.05 -8.12 -14.49
CA GLY A 149 -9.98 -8.77 -15.79
C GLY A 149 -8.58 -8.99 -16.36
N LYS A 150 -7.57 -8.26 -15.86
CA LYS A 150 -6.16 -8.48 -16.22
C LYS A 150 -5.50 -9.59 -15.39
N VAL A 151 -5.93 -9.75 -14.13
CA VAL A 151 -5.38 -10.76 -13.20
C VAL A 151 -6.12 -12.10 -13.34
N ILE A 152 -7.41 -12.03 -13.66
CA ILE A 152 -8.30 -13.17 -13.90
C ILE A 152 -8.87 -13.01 -15.31
N PRO A 153 -8.18 -13.54 -16.35
CA PRO A 153 -8.52 -13.29 -17.75
C PRO A 153 -9.96 -13.68 -18.12
N GLU A 154 -10.53 -14.71 -17.50
CA GLU A 154 -11.92 -15.12 -17.72
C GLU A 154 -12.97 -14.08 -17.28
N LEU A 155 -12.57 -13.09 -16.47
CA LEU A 155 -13.40 -11.96 -16.05
C LEU A 155 -13.15 -10.69 -16.88
N ASN A 156 -12.28 -10.74 -17.89
CA ASN A 156 -12.00 -9.58 -18.73
C ASN A 156 -13.26 -9.08 -19.44
N GLY A 157 -13.52 -7.77 -19.31
CA GLY A 157 -14.72 -7.12 -19.84
C GLY A 157 -16.02 -7.42 -19.08
N LYS A 158 -16.02 -8.29 -18.06
CA LYS A 158 -17.23 -8.66 -17.30
C LYS A 158 -17.50 -7.78 -16.07
N LEU A 159 -16.47 -7.08 -15.57
CA LEU A 159 -16.54 -6.26 -14.37
C LEU A 159 -16.17 -4.81 -14.65
N THR A 160 -16.94 -3.90 -14.07
CA THR A 160 -16.66 -2.46 -14.02
C THR A 160 -17.21 -1.91 -12.70
N GLY A 161 -16.89 -0.66 -12.36
CA GLY A 161 -17.39 -0.06 -11.13
C GLY A 161 -17.02 1.41 -10.98
N MET A 162 -17.50 1.98 -9.88
CA MET A 162 -17.14 3.31 -9.40
C MET A 162 -16.81 3.24 -7.90
N ALA A 163 -16.41 4.37 -7.32
CA ALA A 163 -16.17 4.49 -5.89
C ALA A 163 -16.89 5.73 -5.35
N PHE A 164 -17.18 5.69 -4.04
CA PHE A 164 -17.57 6.85 -3.26
C PHE A 164 -16.55 7.03 -2.14
N HIS A 165 -15.84 8.16 -2.13
CA HIS A 165 -15.07 8.53 -0.95
C HIS A 165 -16.02 9.11 0.09
N VAL A 166 -15.90 8.62 1.31
CA VAL A 166 -16.75 8.99 2.44
C VAL A 166 -15.89 9.48 3.62
N PRO A 167 -16.46 10.22 4.58
CA PRO A 167 -15.75 10.79 5.74
C PRO A 167 -15.23 9.78 6.78
N THR A 168 -14.49 8.76 6.37
CA THR A 168 -13.79 7.82 7.26
C THR A 168 -12.28 7.94 7.09
N PRO A 169 -11.48 7.94 8.18
CA PRO A 169 -10.03 8.12 8.08
C PRO A 169 -9.30 6.90 7.49
N ASN A 170 -9.89 5.71 7.61
CA ASN A 170 -9.40 4.45 7.06
C ASN A 170 -10.54 3.42 7.00
N VAL A 171 -10.26 2.25 6.40
CA VAL A 171 -11.19 1.16 6.12
C VAL A 171 -12.19 1.53 5.01
N SER A 172 -12.35 0.60 4.07
CA SER A 172 -13.24 0.72 2.92
C SER A 172 -14.03 -0.58 2.78
N VAL A 173 -15.16 -0.51 2.07
CA VAL A 173 -16.00 -1.68 1.74
C VAL A 173 -16.17 -1.79 0.24
N VAL A 174 -16.25 -3.03 -0.26
CA VAL A 174 -16.64 -3.33 -1.65
C VAL A 174 -18.07 -3.83 -1.63
N ASP A 175 -18.93 -3.17 -2.40
CA ASP A 175 -20.27 -3.66 -2.75
C ASP A 175 -20.21 -4.25 -4.16
N LEU A 176 -20.31 -5.58 -4.26
CA LEU A 176 -20.23 -6.31 -5.54
C LEU A 176 -21.60 -6.90 -5.88
N ILE A 177 -22.26 -6.26 -6.84
CA ILE A 177 -23.47 -6.81 -7.48
C ILE A 177 -23.02 -7.55 -8.73
N CYS A 178 -23.29 -8.85 -8.78
CA CYS A 178 -22.97 -9.68 -9.93
C CYS A 178 -24.10 -10.66 -10.25
N ARG A 179 -24.17 -11.08 -11.52
CA ARG A 179 -25.05 -12.16 -11.96
C ARG A 179 -24.23 -13.42 -12.15
N LEU A 180 -24.61 -14.48 -11.43
CA LEU A 180 -23.97 -15.79 -11.55
C LEU A 180 -24.52 -16.54 -12.76
N GLU A 181 -23.65 -17.32 -13.41
CA GLU A 181 -24.05 -18.23 -14.49
C GLU A 181 -24.88 -19.40 -13.95
N LYS A 182 -24.43 -20.00 -12.85
CA LYS A 182 -25.16 -21.03 -12.11
C LYS A 182 -25.90 -20.39 -10.95
N ALA A 183 -27.20 -20.69 -10.84
CA ALA A 183 -27.98 -20.26 -9.68
C ALA A 183 -27.38 -20.83 -8.39
N ALA A 184 -27.31 -20.02 -7.35
CA ALA A 184 -26.77 -20.40 -6.05
C ALA A 184 -27.63 -19.78 -4.95
N LYS A 185 -27.85 -20.52 -3.85
CA LYS A 185 -28.47 -19.95 -2.65
C LYS A 185 -27.42 -19.16 -1.88
N TYR A 186 -27.87 -18.21 -1.06
CA TYR A 186 -26.98 -17.37 -0.27
C TYR A 186 -26.10 -18.21 0.70
N ASP A 187 -26.66 -19.25 1.29
CA ASP A 187 -25.90 -20.16 2.17
C ASP A 187 -24.80 -20.94 1.43
N ASP A 188 -25.01 -21.28 0.16
CA ASP A 188 -24.00 -21.95 -0.67
C ASP A 188 -22.83 -20.98 -0.96
N ILE A 189 -23.15 -19.70 -1.26
CA ILE A 189 -22.15 -18.65 -1.47
C ILE A 189 -21.32 -18.46 -0.20
N LYS A 190 -21.96 -18.29 0.95
CA LYS A 190 -21.29 -18.19 2.26
C LYS A 190 -20.35 -19.37 2.51
N LYS A 191 -20.82 -20.59 2.26
CA LYS A 191 -20.01 -21.81 2.45
C LYS A 191 -18.75 -21.81 1.58
N VAL A 192 -18.86 -21.43 0.30
CA VAL A 192 -17.71 -21.35 -0.61
C VAL A 192 -16.72 -20.28 -0.17
N VAL A 193 -17.19 -19.09 0.21
CA VAL A 193 -16.32 -18.01 0.71
C VAL A 193 -15.61 -18.41 1.99
N LYS A 194 -16.32 -19.01 2.94
CA LYS A 194 -15.74 -19.52 4.19
C LYS A 194 -14.66 -20.57 3.91
N GLN A 195 -14.97 -21.57 3.09
CA GLN A 195 -14.02 -22.62 2.71
C GLN A 195 -12.76 -22.04 2.03
N ALA A 196 -12.92 -21.06 1.14
CA ALA A 196 -11.79 -20.39 0.50
C ALA A 196 -10.92 -19.62 1.51
N SER A 197 -11.56 -18.89 2.44
CA SER A 197 -10.90 -18.11 3.50
C SER A 197 -10.12 -18.98 4.49
N GLU A 198 -10.59 -20.20 4.76
CA GLU A 198 -9.94 -21.15 5.67
C GLU A 198 -8.91 -22.04 4.94
N GLY A 199 -9.00 -22.13 3.61
CA GLY A 199 -8.14 -22.93 2.75
C GLY A 199 -7.09 -22.10 2.01
N HIS A 200 -7.16 -22.11 0.68
CA HIS A 200 -6.11 -21.59 -0.19
C HIS A 200 -5.94 -20.06 -0.17
N LEU A 201 -6.92 -19.30 0.35
CA LEU A 201 -6.83 -17.84 0.52
C LEU A 201 -6.59 -17.42 1.97
N LYS A 202 -6.23 -18.36 2.86
CA LYS A 202 -5.98 -18.06 4.27
C LYS A 202 -4.91 -16.99 4.45
N GLY A 203 -5.24 -15.97 5.26
CA GLY A 203 -4.37 -14.81 5.51
C GLY A 203 -4.51 -13.68 4.47
N THR A 204 -5.28 -13.90 3.39
CA THR A 204 -5.61 -12.89 2.38
C THR A 204 -7.11 -12.58 2.38
N LEU A 205 -7.95 -13.62 2.43
CA LEU A 205 -9.41 -13.51 2.55
C LEU A 205 -9.83 -13.94 3.97
N GLY A 206 -10.68 -13.14 4.62
CA GLY A 206 -11.36 -13.49 5.87
C GLY A 206 -12.85 -13.72 5.66
N TYR A 207 -13.48 -14.42 6.60
CA TYR A 207 -14.93 -14.64 6.66
C TYR A 207 -15.43 -14.34 8.07
N THR A 208 -16.58 -13.66 8.18
CA THR A 208 -17.23 -13.38 9.46
C THR A 208 -18.75 -13.34 9.29
N GLU A 209 -19.47 -13.74 10.33
CA GLU A 209 -20.93 -13.58 10.47
C GLU A 209 -21.28 -12.62 11.61
N ASP A 210 -20.26 -11.99 12.21
CA ASP A 210 -20.45 -11.00 13.26
C ASP A 210 -21.05 -9.71 12.68
N GLN A 211 -21.75 -8.97 13.53
CA GLN A 211 -22.31 -7.66 13.19
C GLN A 211 -21.21 -6.58 13.23
N VAL A 212 -20.31 -6.61 12.25
CA VAL A 212 -19.14 -5.73 12.19
C VAL A 212 -19.46 -4.34 11.63
N VAL A 213 -18.60 -3.38 12.00
CA VAL A 213 -18.53 -2.04 11.41
C VAL A 213 -17.08 -1.74 11.02
N SER A 214 -16.87 -0.66 10.27
CA SER A 214 -15.53 -0.19 9.87
C SER A 214 -14.63 0.19 11.05
#